data_AF-A0A7J3J6I1-F1
#
_entry.id   AF-A0A7J3J6I1-F1
#
_cell.length_a   1.000
_cell.length_b   1.000
_cell.length_c   1.000
_cell.angle_alpha   90.00
_cell.angle_beta   90.00
_cell.angle_gamma   90.00
#
_symmetry.space_group_name_H-M   'P 1'
#
loop_
_entity.id
_entity.type
_entity.pdbx_description
1 polymer ?
#
loop_
_entity_poly.entity_id
_entity_poly.type
_entity_poly.pdbx_seq_one_letter_code
_entity_poly.pdbx_strand_id
1 'polypeptide(L)'
;MSKNRALVTVFCVLLMFAPLYVRLSFCLSLSDAESAIQSAESRLLDCYGAVYEAERAGANVSGLLMVLNEAGWFLAKAKLAYNIGDFDSAIGYALNCSQRLDGIVSQANRLKLEAEQASSMDFLINYVGSAAGSMAILAVGYVAWFFLKKREVP
;
A
#
# COMPACT_ATOMS: atom_id res chain seq x y z
N MET A 1 62.63 -6.31 32.23
CA MET A 1 61.42 -6.87 32.89
C MET A 1 60.19 -5.97 32.84
N SER A 2 60.29 -4.63 32.76
CA SER A 2 59.11 -3.73 32.73
C SER A 2 58.29 -3.79 31.42
N LYS A 3 58.95 -3.95 30.26
CA LYS A 3 58.29 -4.03 28.93
C LYS A 3 57.32 -5.20 28.80
N ASN A 4 57.69 -6.39 29.30
CA ASN A 4 56.82 -7.58 29.22
C ASN A 4 55.61 -7.48 30.16
N ARG A 5 55.76 -6.82 31.32
CA ARG A 5 54.63 -6.58 32.25
C ARG A 5 53.64 -5.58 31.66
N ALA A 6 54.14 -4.51 31.02
CA ALA A 6 53.32 -3.53 30.31
C ALA A 6 52.53 -4.17 29.14
N LEU A 7 53.18 -5.05 28.37
CA LEU A 7 52.55 -5.74 27.24
C LEU A 7 51.43 -6.69 27.70
N VAL A 8 51.63 -7.43 28.79
CA VAL A 8 50.61 -8.28 29.40
C VAL A 8 49.43 -7.46 29.92
N THR A 9 49.66 -6.32 30.56
CA THR A 9 48.57 -5.45 31.01
C THR A 9 47.75 -4.88 29.85
N VAL A 10 48.39 -4.47 28.75
CA VAL A 10 47.68 -3.98 27.55
C VAL A 10 46.84 -5.09 26.92
N PHE A 11 47.37 -6.31 26.84
CA PHE A 11 46.64 -7.47 26.32
C PHE A 11 45.42 -7.84 27.18
N CYS A 12 45.56 -7.81 28.52
CA CYS A 12 44.44 -8.04 29.44
C CYS A 12 43.36 -6.96 29.35
N VAL A 13 43.75 -5.69 29.19
CA VAL A 13 42.79 -4.59 29.00
C VAL A 13 42.05 -4.76 27.67
N LEU A 14 42.75 -5.11 26.58
CA LEU A 14 42.13 -5.37 25.28
C LEU A 14 41.10 -6.51 25.34
N LEU A 15 41.41 -7.59 26.07
CA LEU A 15 40.51 -8.73 26.29
C LEU A 15 39.27 -8.37 27.10
N MET A 16 39.37 -7.46 28.07
CA MET A 16 38.21 -6.99 28.84
C MET A 16 37.29 -6.06 28.04
N PHE A 17 37.83 -5.28 27.10
CA PHE A 17 37.04 -4.37 26.27
C PHE A 17 36.41 -5.07 25.05
N ALA A 18 37.02 -6.14 24.52
CA ALA A 18 36.48 -6.94 23.42
C ALA A 18 35.00 -7.39 23.58
N PRO A 19 34.53 -7.94 24.71
CA PRO A 19 33.14 -8.33 24.88
C PRO A 19 32.17 -7.15 24.91
N LEU A 20 32.65 -5.94 25.26
CA LEU A 20 31.83 -4.73 25.26
C LEU A 20 31.49 -4.29 23.83
N TYR A 21 32.46 -4.38 22.91
CA TYR A 21 32.25 -4.07 21.50
C TYR A 21 31.28 -5.04 20.81
N VAL A 22 31.42 -6.34 21.08
CA VAL A 22 30.50 -7.36 20.52
C VAL A 22 29.06 -7.12 21.00
N ARG A 23 28.86 -6.80 22.28
CA ARG A 23 27.53 -6.47 22.82
C ARG A 23 26.94 -5.21 22.18
N LEU A 24 27.76 -4.20 21.93
CA LEU A 24 27.31 -2.96 21.31
C LEU A 24 26.86 -3.17 19.86
N SER A 25 27.65 -3.90 19.06
CA SER A 25 27.30 -4.24 17.67
C SER A 25 26.02 -5.07 17.58
N PHE A 26 25.84 -6.02 18.49
CA PHE A 26 24.62 -6.84 18.55
C PHE A 26 23.38 -6.02 18.93
N CYS A 27 23.51 -5.08 19.87
CA CYS A 27 22.41 -4.21 20.30
C CYS A 27 21.95 -3.26 19.18
N LEU A 28 22.91 -2.68 18.45
CA LEU A 28 22.62 -1.85 17.27
C LEU A 28 21.89 -2.64 16.19
N SER A 29 22.42 -3.82 15.82
CA SER A 29 21.81 -4.68 14.80
C SER A 29 20.40 -5.15 15.17
N LEU A 30 20.15 -5.45 16.44
CA LEU A 30 18.82 -5.81 16.95
C LEU A 30 17.82 -4.65 16.82
N SER A 31 18.22 -3.44 17.22
CA SER A 31 17.39 -2.23 17.12
C SER A 31 17.07 -1.90 15.67
N ASP A 32 18.07 -1.97 14.78
CA ASP A 32 17.89 -1.70 13.35
C ASP A 32 16.93 -2.70 12.71
N ALA A 33 17.09 -3.99 13.00
CA ALA A 33 16.20 -5.04 12.49
C ALA A 33 14.76 -4.91 12.99
N GLU A 34 14.57 -4.60 14.28
CA GLU A 34 13.23 -4.37 14.84
C GLU A 34 12.55 -3.17 14.18
N SER A 35 13.28 -2.06 14.04
CA SER A 35 12.77 -0.84 13.40
C SER A 35 12.39 -1.08 11.93
N ALA A 36 13.20 -1.86 11.20
CA ALA A 36 12.94 -2.20 9.81
C ALA A 36 11.67 -3.06 9.66
N ILE A 37 11.49 -4.05 10.56
CA ILE A 37 10.29 -4.90 10.57
C ILE A 37 9.04 -4.08 10.90
N GLN A 38 9.09 -3.23 11.93
CA GLN A 38 7.95 -2.36 12.29
C GLN A 38 7.59 -1.40 11.15
N SER A 39 8.59 -0.81 10.49
CA SER A 39 8.37 0.06 9.33
C SER A 39 7.71 -0.69 8.17
N ALA A 40 8.17 -1.91 7.86
CA ALA A 40 7.58 -2.74 6.82
C ALA A 40 6.15 -3.16 7.16
N GLU A 41 5.87 -3.49 8.42
CA GLU A 41 4.54 -3.85 8.91
C GLU A 41 3.56 -2.67 8.82
N SER A 42 3.98 -1.46 9.23
CA SER A 42 3.17 -0.26 9.06
C SER A 42 2.82 0.00 7.59
N ARG A 43 3.82 -0.09 6.68
CA ARG A 43 3.58 0.09 5.25
C ARG A 43 2.64 -0.96 4.67
N LEU A 44 2.75 -2.21 5.12
CA LEU A 44 1.87 -3.29 4.69
C LEU A 44 0.42 -3.01 5.09
N LEU A 45 0.20 -2.52 6.30
CA LEU A 45 -1.13 -2.12 6.79
C LEU A 45 -1.69 -0.94 6.00
N ASP A 46 -0.88 0.08 5.70
CA ASP A 46 -1.31 1.23 4.88
C ASP A 46 -1.72 0.79 3.48
N CYS A 47 -0.95 -0.11 2.85
CA CYS A 47 -1.28 -0.67 1.54
C CYS A 47 -2.55 -1.51 1.59
N TYR A 48 -2.73 -2.32 2.65
CA TYR A 48 -3.94 -3.10 2.85
C TYR A 48 -5.17 -2.21 2.99
N GLY A 49 -5.07 -1.12 3.76
CA GLY A 49 -6.12 -0.12 3.89
C GLY A 49 -6.51 0.51 2.55
N ALA A 50 -5.52 0.94 1.75
CA ALA A 50 -5.77 1.51 0.43
C ALA A 50 -6.44 0.51 -0.53
N VAL A 51 -5.99 -0.75 -0.54
CA VAL A 51 -6.59 -1.82 -1.35
C VAL A 51 -8.01 -2.12 -0.91
N TYR A 52 -8.26 -2.17 0.40
CA TYR A 52 -9.60 -2.35 0.95
C TYR A 52 -10.56 -1.22 0.55
N GLU A 53 -10.11 0.03 0.54
CA GLU A 53 -10.91 1.15 0.05
C GLU A 53 -11.24 1.03 -1.45
N ALA A 54 -10.28 0.58 -2.26
CA ALA A 54 -10.50 0.34 -3.68
C ALA A 54 -11.50 -0.79 -3.93
N GLU A 55 -11.40 -1.89 -3.17
CA GLU A 55 -12.36 -2.99 -3.20
C GLU A 55 -13.77 -2.52 -2.80
N ARG A 56 -13.88 -1.70 -1.75
CA ARG A 56 -15.16 -1.14 -1.30
C ARG A 56 -15.81 -0.22 -2.34
N ALA A 57 -15.00 0.42 -3.18
CA ALA A 57 -15.48 1.18 -4.33
C ALA A 57 -15.90 0.30 -5.53
N GLY A 58 -15.72 -1.02 -5.45
CA GLY A 58 -16.06 -1.97 -6.50
C GLY A 58 -14.92 -2.22 -7.51
N ALA A 59 -13.69 -1.78 -7.21
CA ALA A 59 -12.55 -2.00 -8.10
C ALA A 59 -12.03 -3.44 -8.01
N ASN A 60 -11.48 -3.95 -9.12
CA ASN A 60 -10.82 -5.25 -9.13
C ASN A 60 -9.43 -5.14 -8.48
N VAL A 61 -9.30 -5.73 -7.28
CA VAL A 61 -8.08 -5.70 -6.48
C VAL A 61 -7.26 -6.99 -6.53
N SER A 62 -7.64 -8.00 -7.32
CA SER A 62 -7.00 -9.33 -7.28
C SER A 62 -5.49 -9.27 -7.55
N GLY A 63 -5.06 -8.40 -8.47
CA GLY A 63 -3.63 -8.20 -8.75
C GLY A 63 -2.88 -7.56 -7.58
N LEU A 64 -3.49 -6.60 -6.89
CA LEU A 64 -2.89 -5.93 -5.72
C LEU A 64 -2.83 -6.86 -4.52
N LEU A 65 -3.85 -7.70 -4.32
CA LEU A 65 -3.87 -8.72 -3.27
C LEU A 65 -2.78 -9.76 -3.45
N MET A 66 -2.45 -10.14 -4.70
CA MET A 66 -1.35 -11.06 -4.97
C MET A 66 0.00 -10.49 -4.52
N VAL A 67 0.24 -9.20 -4.78
CA VAL A 67 1.47 -8.51 -4.36
C VAL A 67 1.50 -8.34 -2.83
N LEU A 68 0.38 -7.97 -2.20
CA LEU A 68 0.25 -7.90 -0.74
C LEU A 68 0.58 -9.25 -0.08
N ASN A 69 0.13 -10.36 -0.68
CA ASN A 69 0.43 -11.69 -0.20
C ASN A 69 1.94 -12.03 -0.32
N GLU A 70 2.58 -11.65 -1.43
CA GLU A 70 4.03 -11.80 -1.59
C GLU A 70 4.81 -10.95 -0.57
N ALA A 71 4.38 -9.71 -0.33
CA ALA A 71 4.98 -8.83 0.68
C ALA A 71 4.80 -9.39 2.11
N GLY A 72 3.62 -9.94 2.42
CA GLY A 72 3.34 -10.63 3.68
C GLY A 72 4.26 -11.84 3.91
N TRP A 73 4.59 -12.58 2.86
CA TRP A 73 5.56 -13.67 2.92
C TRP A 73 6.97 -13.18 3.28
N PHE A 74 7.42 -12.07 2.72
CA PHE A 74 8.69 -11.44 3.09
C PHE A 74 8.71 -10.96 4.54
N LEU A 75 7.62 -10.35 5.01
CA LEU A 75 7.50 -9.92 6.41
C LEU A 75 7.56 -11.11 7.38
N ALA A 76 6.91 -12.22 7.05
CA ALA A 76 6.98 -13.45 7.84
C ALA A 76 8.41 -14.00 7.92
N LYS A 77 9.15 -13.99 6.80
CA LYS A 77 10.58 -14.36 6.78
C LYS A 77 11.45 -13.41 7.60
N ALA A 78 11.17 -12.11 7.55
CA ALA A 78 11.88 -11.12 8.36
C ALA A 78 11.70 -11.40 9.86
N LYS A 79 10.45 -11.64 10.31
CA LYS A 79 10.14 -11.99 11.70
C LYS A 79 10.79 -13.32 12.12
N LEU A 80 10.83 -14.32 11.24
CA LEU A 80 11.55 -15.58 11.50
C LEU A 80 13.06 -15.36 11.64
N ALA A 81 13.68 -14.61 10.72
CA ALA A 81 15.10 -14.29 10.75
C ALA A 81 15.49 -13.53 12.05
N TYR A 82 14.66 -12.57 12.46
CA TYR A 82 14.81 -11.86 13.73
C TYR A 82 14.78 -12.81 14.93
N ASN A 83 13.82 -13.74 14.95
CA ASN A 83 13.69 -14.70 16.06
C ASN A 83 14.86 -15.68 16.19
N ILE A 84 15.53 -16.02 15.08
CA ILE A 84 16.73 -16.89 15.10
C ILE A 84 18.04 -16.10 15.32
N GLY A 85 17.97 -14.78 15.48
CA GLY A 85 19.13 -13.90 15.70
C GLY A 85 19.88 -13.51 14.42
N ASP A 86 19.30 -13.76 13.23
CA ASP A 86 19.84 -13.33 11.94
C ASP A 86 19.24 -11.97 11.55
N PHE A 87 19.81 -10.91 12.13
CA PHE A 87 19.32 -9.54 11.96
C PHE A 87 19.61 -8.96 10.57
N ASP A 88 20.74 -9.32 9.94
CA ASP A 88 21.06 -8.86 8.59
C ASP A 88 20.05 -9.38 7.57
N SER A 89 19.71 -10.67 7.65
CA SER A 89 18.65 -11.24 6.81
C SER A 89 17.27 -10.64 7.15
N ALA A 90 16.99 -10.37 8.43
CA ALA A 90 15.74 -9.75 8.84
C ALA A 90 15.55 -8.36 8.20
N ILE A 91 16.58 -7.53 8.22
CA ILE A 91 16.60 -6.21 7.56
C ILE A 91 16.42 -6.39 6.05
N GLY A 92 17.15 -7.32 5.43
CA GLY A 92 17.04 -7.61 4.00
C GLY A 92 15.62 -8.01 3.58
N TYR A 93 14.97 -8.90 4.34
CA TYR A 93 13.58 -9.30 4.07
C TYR A 93 12.59 -8.16 4.31
N ALA A 94 12.77 -7.34 5.34
CA ALA A 94 11.91 -6.18 5.62
C ALA A 94 12.01 -5.11 4.51
N LEU A 95 13.22 -4.88 3.97
CA LEU A 95 13.45 -4.00 2.82
C LEU A 95 12.77 -4.54 1.56
N ASN A 96 12.89 -5.83 1.28
CA ASN A 96 12.20 -6.47 0.15
C ASN A 96 10.69 -6.33 0.26
N CYS A 97 10.12 -6.50 1.46
CA CYS A 97 8.70 -6.23 1.72
C CYS A 97 8.34 -4.79 1.36
N SER A 98 9.08 -3.81 1.86
CA SER A 98 8.84 -2.39 1.56
C SER A 98 8.95 -2.07 0.06
N GLN A 99 9.90 -2.67 -0.65
CA GLN A 99 10.07 -2.47 -2.10
C GLN A 99 8.90 -3.05 -2.90
N ARG A 100 8.34 -4.20 -2.49
CA ARG A 100 7.16 -4.79 -3.15
C ARG A 100 5.90 -3.96 -2.96
N LEU A 101 5.81 -3.25 -1.84
CA LEU A 101 4.69 -2.37 -1.52
C LEU A 101 4.77 -1.01 -2.19
N ASP A 102 5.91 -0.69 -2.83
CA ASP A 102 6.08 0.60 -3.49
C ASP A 102 5.09 0.76 -4.65
N GLY A 103 4.42 1.92 -4.68
CA GLY A 103 3.38 2.21 -5.66
C GLY A 103 2.07 1.40 -5.53
N ILE A 104 1.89 0.55 -4.50
CA ILE A 104 0.60 -0.15 -4.31
C ILE A 104 -0.51 0.82 -3.90
N VAL A 105 -0.21 1.76 -3.00
CA VAL A 105 -1.18 2.78 -2.56
C VAL A 105 -1.67 3.64 -3.74
N SER A 106 -0.77 4.04 -4.63
CA SER A 106 -1.13 4.85 -5.81
C SER A 106 -1.95 4.04 -6.82
N GLN A 107 -1.61 2.77 -7.03
CA GLN A 107 -2.39 1.87 -7.90
C GLN A 107 -3.79 1.61 -7.32
N ALA A 108 -3.90 1.36 -6.02
CA ALA A 108 -5.17 1.18 -5.33
C ALA A 108 -6.05 2.43 -5.46
N ASN A 109 -5.50 3.62 -5.21
CA ASN A 109 -6.22 4.88 -5.37
C ASN A 109 -6.68 5.12 -6.81
N ARG A 110 -5.87 4.75 -7.81
CA ARG A 110 -6.27 4.85 -9.22
C ARG A 110 -7.45 3.92 -9.53
N LEU A 111 -7.37 2.67 -9.09
CA LEU A 111 -8.45 1.67 -9.26
C LEU A 111 -9.74 2.11 -8.57
N LYS A 112 -9.65 2.70 -7.38
CA LYS A 112 -10.77 3.31 -6.66
C LYS A 112 -11.43 4.41 -7.50
N LEU A 113 -10.65 5.36 -8.01
CA LEU A 113 -11.16 6.46 -8.83
C LEU A 113 -11.79 5.96 -10.13
N GLU A 114 -11.19 4.95 -10.78
CA GLU A 114 -11.74 4.33 -11.98
C GLU A 114 -13.11 3.67 -11.70
N ALA A 115 -13.25 2.98 -10.56
CA ALA A 115 -14.51 2.36 -10.16
C ALA A 115 -15.59 3.40 -9.78
N GLU A 116 -15.23 4.46 -9.05
CA GLU A 116 -16.14 5.56 -8.72
C GLU A 116 -16.61 6.33 -9.97
N GLN A 117 -15.70 6.53 -10.93
CA GLN A 117 -16.01 7.21 -12.19
C GLN A 117 -16.88 6.35 -13.09
N ALA A 118 -16.60 5.04 -13.22
CA ALA A 118 -17.44 4.12 -13.98
C ALA A 118 -18.89 4.13 -13.45
N SER A 119 -19.06 4.07 -12.13
CA SER A 119 -20.37 4.19 -11.48
C SER A 119 -21.06 5.52 -11.83
N SER A 120 -20.36 6.64 -11.73
CA SER A 120 -20.93 7.98 -12.01
C SER A 120 -21.30 8.18 -13.48
N MET A 121 -20.52 7.64 -14.41
CA MET A 121 -20.71 7.82 -15.85
C MET A 121 -21.89 6.99 -16.37
N ASP A 122 -22.08 5.79 -15.85
CA ASP A 122 -23.25 4.96 -16.16
C ASP A 122 -24.55 5.64 -15.68
N PHE A 123 -24.53 6.28 -14.51
CA PHE A 123 -25.67 7.07 -14.04
C PHE A 123 -25.95 8.29 -14.93
N LEU A 124 -24.92 9.04 -15.33
CA LEU A 124 -25.12 10.25 -16.12
C LEU A 124 -25.67 9.92 -17.52
N ILE A 125 -25.05 8.98 -18.23
CA ILE A 125 -25.40 8.71 -19.63
C ILE A 125 -26.74 7.99 -19.72
N ASN A 126 -26.93 6.91 -18.95
CA ASN A 126 -28.15 6.11 -19.07
C ASN A 126 -29.36 6.84 -18.48
N TYR A 127 -29.21 7.48 -17.32
CA TYR A 127 -30.35 8.07 -16.62
C TYR A 127 -30.70 9.46 -17.14
N VAL A 128 -29.71 10.36 -17.22
CA VAL A 128 -29.95 11.75 -17.69
C VAL A 128 -30.19 11.78 -19.19
N GLY A 129 -29.44 10.98 -19.96
CA GLY A 129 -29.64 10.87 -21.41
C GLY A 129 -31.05 10.40 -21.77
N SER A 130 -31.54 9.34 -21.11
CA SER A 130 -32.90 8.84 -21.34
C SER A 130 -33.98 9.83 -20.88
N ALA A 131 -33.82 10.46 -19.71
CA ALA A 131 -34.79 11.44 -19.22
C ALA A 131 -34.89 12.67 -20.13
N ALA A 132 -33.75 13.21 -20.58
CA ALA A 132 -33.70 14.35 -21.49
C ALA A 132 -34.29 13.99 -22.87
N GLY A 133 -33.97 12.82 -23.41
CA GLY A 133 -34.52 12.33 -24.68
C GLY A 133 -36.04 12.16 -24.62
N SER A 134 -36.56 11.63 -23.50
CA SER A 134 -38.00 11.45 -23.28
C SER A 134 -38.74 12.80 -23.27
N MET A 135 -38.20 13.78 -22.54
CA MET A 135 -38.77 15.14 -22.50
C MET A 135 -38.75 15.81 -23.87
N ALA A 136 -37.69 15.62 -24.66
CA ALA A 136 -37.61 16.17 -26.00
C ALA A 136 -38.71 15.62 -26.92
N ILE A 137 -38.96 14.31 -26.88
CA ILE A 137 -40.02 13.66 -27.67
C ILE A 137 -41.40 14.21 -27.27
N LEU A 138 -41.66 14.34 -25.96
CA LEU A 138 -42.91 14.91 -25.46
C LEU A 138 -43.10 16.37 -25.89
N ALA A 139 -42.04 17.18 -25.83
CA ALA A 139 -42.07 18.58 -26.25
C ALA A 139 -42.36 18.71 -27.75
N VAL A 140 -41.69 17.91 -28.59
CA VAL A 140 -41.93 17.90 -30.04
C VAL A 140 -43.36 17.44 -30.35
N GLY A 141 -43.84 16.38 -29.69
CA GLY A 141 -45.23 15.92 -29.83
C GLY A 141 -46.26 16.98 -29.42
N TYR A 142 -46.00 17.69 -28.32
CA TYR A 142 -46.86 18.76 -27.84
C TYR A 142 -46.90 19.96 -28.79
N VAL A 143 -45.73 20.37 -29.32
CA VAL A 143 -45.65 21.46 -30.30
C VAL A 143 -46.37 21.10 -31.59
N ALA A 144 -46.20 19.86 -32.09
CA ALA A 144 -46.91 19.37 -33.27
C ALA A 144 -48.43 19.36 -33.05
N TRP A 145 -48.90 18.89 -31.90
CA TRP A 145 -50.32 18.92 -31.51
C TRP A 145 -50.87 20.35 -31.46
N PHE A 146 -50.12 21.28 -30.85
CA PHE A 146 -50.54 22.68 -30.74
C PHE A 146 -50.66 23.36 -32.12
N PHE A 147 -49.73 23.07 -33.04
CA PHE A 147 -49.78 23.57 -34.40
C PHE A 147 -50.96 23.01 -35.21
N LEU A 148 -51.26 21.72 -35.06
CA LEU A 148 -52.42 21.09 -35.70
C LEU A 148 -53.73 21.68 -35.16
N LYS A 149 -53.87 21.82 -33.84
CA LYS A 149 -55.07 22.39 -33.22
C LYS A 149 -55.32 23.84 -33.61
N LYS A 150 -54.27 24.62 -33.87
CA LYS A 150 -54.40 25.99 -34.41
C LYS A 150 -54.92 26.05 -35.86
N ARG A 151 -54.83 24.97 -36.63
CA ARG A 151 -55.37 24.90 -38.00
C ARG A 151 -56.81 24.43 -38.08
N GLU A 152 -57.31 23.75 -37.06
CA GLU A 152 -58.67 23.19 -37.05
C GLU A 152 -59.74 24.14 -36.50
N VAL A 153 -59.36 25.30 -35.97
CA VAL A 153 -60.32 26.34 -35.58
C VAL A 153 -60.36 27.42 -36.68
N PRO A 154 -61.44 27.50 -37.49
CA PRO A 154 -61.65 28.57 -38.46
C PRO A 154 -61.93 29.92 -37.80
#